data_AF-A0A662T8T1-F1
#
_entry.id   AF-A0A662T8T1-F1
#
_cell.length_a   1.000
_cell.length_b   1.000
_cell.length_c   1.000
_cell.angle_alpha   90.00
_cell.angle_beta   90.00
_cell.angle_gamma   90.00
#
_symmetry.space_group_name_H-M   'P 1'
#
loop_
_entity.id
_entity.type
_entity.pdbx_description
1 polymer ?
#
loop_
_entity_poly.entity_id
_entity_poly.type
_entity_poly.pdbx_seq_one_letter_code
_entity_poly.pdbx_strand_id
1 'polypeptide(L)'
;SKLGIKPIKSKVNIRFAYDFKDKLLIPRELLLPNIEEYVHKFEDAVSNAFKLGVEISYPSEIILPVLITKAYLNAFNLSIESGYPTEYTIAHIISKAVRIAKNLKGSLSSA
;
A
#
# COMPACT_ATOMS: atom_id res chain seq x y z
N SER A 1 28.48 26.43 -43.62
CA SER A 1 29.05 26.26 -42.26
C SER A 1 29.55 24.83 -42.15
N LYS A 2 30.82 24.48 -42.44
CA LYS A 2 32.12 25.10 -42.12
C LYS A 2 32.52 25.04 -40.62
N LEU A 3 31.97 24.11 -39.85
CA LEU A 3 32.52 23.76 -38.54
C LEU A 3 32.84 22.27 -38.56
N GLY A 4 34.10 21.93 -38.88
CA GLY A 4 34.64 20.57 -38.87
C GLY A 4 34.75 19.96 -37.46
N ILE A 5 33.76 20.23 -36.61
CA ILE A 5 33.69 19.76 -35.23
C ILE A 5 33.02 18.39 -35.25
N LYS A 6 33.83 17.33 -35.10
CA LYS A 6 33.34 16.01 -34.70
C LYS A 6 33.29 16.00 -33.17
N PRO A 7 32.12 16.03 -32.51
CA PRO A 7 32.07 15.95 -31.05
C PRO A 7 32.55 14.56 -30.61
N ILE A 8 33.82 14.45 -30.25
CA ILE A 8 34.38 13.23 -29.64
C ILE A 8 33.95 13.26 -28.17
N LYS A 9 32.86 12.56 -27.85
CA LYS A 9 32.46 12.32 -26.46
C LYS A 9 33.30 11.18 -25.88
N SER A 10 34.48 11.50 -25.33
CA SER A 10 35.21 10.56 -24.50
C SER A 10 34.74 10.73 -23.06
N LYS A 11 34.08 9.71 -22.49
CA LYS A 11 33.72 9.67 -21.07
C LYS A 11 34.72 8.76 -20.34
N VAL A 12 35.20 9.21 -19.19
CA VAL A 12 36.01 8.37 -18.30
C VAL A 12 35.12 7.20 -17.82
N ASN A 13 35.56 5.97 -18.08
CA ASN A 13 34.86 4.78 -17.65
C ASN A 13 35.50 4.24 -16.37
N ILE A 14 34.85 4.51 -15.23
CA ILE A 14 35.31 4.06 -13.91
C ILE A 14 34.99 2.57 -13.76
N ARG A 15 36.01 1.72 -13.51
CA ARG A 15 35.83 0.28 -13.30
C ARG A 15 35.46 -0.06 -11.86
N PHE A 16 36.10 0.62 -10.91
CA PHE A 16 35.87 0.50 -9.48
C PHE A 16 36.41 1.75 -8.79
N ALA A 17 35.98 1.99 -7.56
CA ALA A 17 36.62 2.90 -6.63
C ALA A 17 37.14 2.09 -5.44
N TYR A 18 38.27 2.51 -4.86
CA TYR A 18 38.75 1.92 -3.61
C TYR A 18 38.68 2.98 -2.52
N ASP A 19 37.94 2.69 -1.46
CA ASP A 19 37.95 3.50 -0.25
C ASP A 19 39.11 3.06 0.64
N PHE A 20 40.14 3.91 0.75
CA PHE A 20 41.34 3.61 1.54
C PHE A 20 41.10 3.66 3.05
N LYS A 21 40.07 4.39 3.50
CA LYS A 21 39.73 4.51 4.92
C LYS A 21 39.07 3.22 5.39
N ASP A 22 38.06 2.79 4.65
CA ASP A 22 37.25 1.61 5.00
C ASP A 22 37.77 0.32 4.35
N LYS A 23 38.86 0.43 3.58
CA LYS A 23 39.51 -0.66 2.82
C LYS A 23 38.54 -1.42 1.90
N LEU A 24 37.58 -0.70 1.31
CA LEU A 24 36.48 -1.26 0.54
C LEU A 24 36.67 -1.07 -0.97
N LEU A 25 36.53 -2.16 -1.73
CA LEU A 25 36.44 -2.09 -3.18
C LEU A 25 34.97 -1.89 -3.58
N ILE A 26 34.66 -0.74 -4.18
CA ILE A 26 33.32 -0.37 -4.62
C ILE A 26 33.22 -0.62 -6.14
N PRO A 27 32.44 -1.61 -6.58
CA PRO A 27 32.23 -1.90 -7.99
C PRO A 27 31.40 -0.79 -8.67
N ARG A 28 31.56 -0.64 -9.97
CA ARG A 28 30.94 0.44 -10.76
C ARG A 28 29.42 0.53 -10.57
N GLU A 29 28.75 -0.60 -10.46
CA GLU A 29 27.30 -0.71 -10.33
C GLU A 29 26.78 -0.01 -9.08
N LEU A 30 27.59 0.03 -8.01
CA LEU A 30 27.25 0.73 -6.76
C LEU A 30 27.64 2.21 -6.77
N LEU A 31 28.51 2.65 -7.70
CA LEU A 31 28.93 4.05 -7.83
C LEU A 31 27.91 4.94 -8.55
N LEU A 32 26.98 4.32 -9.28
CA LEU A 32 25.91 5.01 -10.01
C LEU A 32 24.54 4.48 -9.57
N PRO A 33 24.17 4.66 -8.29
CA PRO A 33 22.90 4.15 -7.80
C PRO A 33 21.73 4.82 -8.53
N ASN A 34 20.73 4.01 -8.91
CA ASN A 34 19.46 4.54 -9.38
C ASN A 34 18.66 5.08 -8.18
N ILE A 35 18.73 6.39 -7.96
CA ILE A 35 18.08 7.05 -6.81
C ILE A 35 16.58 6.73 -6.75
N GLU A 36 15.89 6.69 -7.89
CA GLU A 36 14.46 6.40 -7.98
C GLU A 36 14.14 5.00 -7.46
N GLU A 37 14.98 4.01 -7.79
CA GLU A 37 14.83 2.64 -7.30
C GLU A 37 14.95 2.56 -5.76
N TYR A 38 15.87 3.32 -5.17
CA TYR A 38 16.02 3.36 -3.71
C TYR A 38 14.83 4.03 -3.02
N VAL A 39 14.29 5.10 -3.62
CA VAL A 39 13.07 5.75 -3.11
C VAL A 39 11.91 4.77 -3.11
N HIS A 40 11.69 4.06 -4.22
CA HIS A 40 10.64 3.04 -4.30
C HIS A 40 10.81 1.90 -3.30
N LYS A 41 12.05 1.38 -3.13
CA LYS A 41 12.32 0.35 -2.11
C LYS A 41 11.99 0.83 -0.70
N PHE A 42 12.26 2.10 -0.40
CA PHE A 42 11.94 2.68 0.90
C PHE A 42 10.43 2.82 1.10
N GLU A 43 9.71 3.34 0.10
CA GLU A 43 8.25 3.43 0.11
C GLU A 43 7.60 2.05 0.31
N ASP A 44 8.08 1.05 -0.40
CA ASP A 44 7.62 -0.34 -0.27
C ASP A 44 7.88 -0.89 1.14
N ALA A 45 9.05 -0.63 1.71
CA ALA A 45 9.38 -1.07 3.06
C ALA A 45 8.43 -0.47 4.11
N VAL A 46 8.16 0.84 4.01
CA VAL A 46 7.20 1.53 4.89
C VAL A 46 5.79 0.97 4.72
N SER A 47 5.33 0.80 3.47
CA SER A 47 4.02 0.25 3.14
C SER A 47 3.85 -1.17 3.69
N ASN A 48 4.86 -2.02 3.52
CA ASN A 48 4.84 -3.41 3.99
C ASN A 48 4.85 -3.49 5.52
N ALA A 49 5.66 -2.68 6.21
CA ALA A 49 5.68 -2.62 7.66
C ALA A 49 4.33 -2.15 8.22
N PHE A 50 3.72 -1.14 7.62
CA PHE A 50 2.39 -0.65 7.99
C PHE A 50 1.33 -1.74 7.81
N LYS A 51 1.27 -2.39 6.64
CA LYS A 51 0.34 -3.49 6.36
C LYS A 51 0.51 -4.63 7.35
N LEU A 52 1.74 -5.04 7.62
CA LEU A 52 2.04 -6.10 8.56
C LEU A 52 1.52 -5.75 9.96
N GLY A 53 1.85 -4.55 10.44
CA GLY A 53 1.41 -4.09 11.75
C GLY A 53 -0.12 -3.99 11.88
N VAL A 54 -0.82 -3.53 10.84
CA VAL A 54 -2.29 -3.52 10.79
C VAL A 54 -2.85 -4.94 10.84
N GLU A 55 -2.23 -5.90 10.14
CA GLU A 55 -2.78 -7.26 10.03
C GLU A 55 -2.56 -8.08 11.31
N ILE A 56 -1.42 -7.93 11.96
CA ILE A 56 -1.16 -8.59 13.26
C ILE A 56 -1.76 -7.82 14.44
N SER A 57 -2.50 -6.73 14.18
CA SER A 57 -3.09 -5.86 15.21
C SER A 57 -2.06 -5.27 16.19
N TYR A 58 -0.89 -4.88 15.68
CA TYR A 58 0.17 -4.27 16.48
C TYR A 58 -0.15 -2.80 16.83
N PRO A 59 -0.33 -2.44 18.12
CA PRO A 59 -0.78 -1.11 18.50
C PRO A 59 0.40 -0.13 18.58
N SER A 60 0.74 0.50 17.46
CA SER A 60 1.63 1.67 17.42
C SER A 60 0.83 2.95 17.22
N GLU A 61 1.39 4.12 17.54
CA GLU A 61 0.69 5.41 17.40
C GLU A 61 0.16 5.68 15.98
N ILE A 62 0.93 5.27 14.96
CA ILE A 62 0.56 5.43 13.55
C ILE A 62 -0.55 4.44 13.13
N ILE A 63 -0.56 3.24 13.73
CA ILE A 63 -1.41 2.12 13.30
C ILE A 63 -2.72 2.08 14.09
N LEU A 64 -2.71 2.54 15.35
CA LEU A 64 -3.82 2.42 16.30
C LEU A 64 -5.15 3.03 15.79
N PRO A 65 -5.19 4.22 15.17
CA PRO A 65 -6.45 4.77 14.65
C PRO A 65 -7.08 3.89 13.57
N VAL A 66 -6.24 3.28 12.72
CA VAL A 66 -6.67 2.38 11.66
C VAL A 66 -7.16 1.06 12.24
N LEU A 67 -6.50 0.53 13.27
CA LEU A 67 -6.95 -0.68 13.97
C LEU A 67 -8.33 -0.51 14.60
N ILE A 68 -8.57 0.60 15.30
CA ILE A 68 -9.86 0.89 15.94
C ILE A 68 -10.97 0.95 14.87
N THR A 69 -10.70 1.65 13.78
CA THR A 69 -11.66 1.78 12.67
C THR A 69 -11.92 0.43 12.00
N LYS A 70 -10.87 -0.35 11.70
CA LYS A 70 -10.98 -1.69 11.11
C LYS A 70 -11.79 -2.62 12.01
N ALA A 71 -11.49 -2.64 13.31
CA ALA A 71 -12.20 -3.47 14.28
C ALA A 71 -13.69 -3.10 14.37
N TYR A 72 -14.00 -1.80 14.46
CA TYR A 72 -15.38 -1.33 14.46
C TYR A 72 -16.14 -1.74 13.19
N LEU A 73 -15.58 -1.47 12.02
CA LEU A 73 -16.21 -1.80 10.74
C LEU A 73 -16.41 -3.31 10.58
N ASN A 74 -15.43 -4.12 11.00
CA ASN A 74 -15.55 -5.58 10.96
C ASN A 74 -16.69 -6.08 11.85
N ALA A 75 -16.76 -5.61 13.10
CA ALA A 75 -17.82 -6.00 14.03
C ALA A 75 -19.20 -5.51 13.56
N PHE A 76 -19.28 -4.28 13.08
CA PHE A 76 -20.49 -3.68 12.54
C PHE A 76 -21.03 -4.46 11.34
N ASN A 77 -20.16 -4.75 10.37
CA ASN A 77 -20.52 -5.54 9.19
C ASN A 77 -20.93 -6.96 9.59
N LEU A 78 -20.17 -7.61 10.48
CA LEU A 78 -20.51 -8.96 10.95
C LEU A 78 -21.89 -9.00 11.62
N SER A 79 -22.20 -8.01 12.46
CA SER A 79 -23.53 -7.90 13.10
C SER A 79 -24.65 -7.71 12.08
N ILE A 80 -24.46 -6.88 11.05
CA ILE A 80 -25.46 -6.70 9.98
C ILE A 80 -25.64 -7.96 9.15
N GLU A 81 -24.53 -8.62 8.78
CA GLU A 81 -24.56 -9.81 7.93
C GLU A 81 -25.15 -11.03 8.67
N SER A 82 -24.86 -11.18 9.96
CA SER A 82 -25.45 -12.22 10.81
C SER A 82 -26.88 -11.92 11.26
N GLY A 83 -27.36 -10.68 11.06
CA GLY A 83 -28.67 -10.23 11.57
C GLY A 83 -28.71 -10.10 13.10
N TYR A 84 -27.56 -10.01 13.76
CA TYR A 84 -27.47 -9.84 15.21
C TYR A 84 -27.79 -8.39 15.61
N PRO A 85 -28.89 -8.12 16.33
CA PRO A 85 -29.34 -6.77 16.60
C PRO A 85 -28.53 -6.11 17.72
N THR A 86 -27.99 -4.92 17.45
CA THR A 86 -27.40 -4.03 18.45
C THR A 86 -27.99 -2.63 18.31
N GLU A 87 -27.79 -1.76 19.31
CA GLU A 87 -28.20 -0.35 19.25
C GLU A 87 -27.62 0.38 18.02
N TYR A 88 -26.44 -0.01 17.55
CA TYR A 88 -25.76 0.58 16.40
C TYR A 88 -26.20 -0.02 15.05
N THR A 89 -26.66 -1.27 15.02
CA THR A 89 -26.86 -2.02 13.76
C THR A 89 -28.31 -2.34 13.43
N ILE A 90 -29.23 -2.23 14.38
CA ILE A 90 -30.64 -2.62 14.19
C ILE A 90 -31.31 -1.90 13.02
N ALA A 91 -31.09 -0.58 12.88
CA ALA A 91 -31.64 0.20 11.77
C ALA A 91 -31.11 -0.27 10.41
N HIS A 92 -29.82 -0.65 10.34
CA HIS A 92 -29.20 -1.16 9.13
C HIS A 92 -29.69 -2.55 8.77
N ILE A 93 -29.89 -3.43 9.76
CA ILE A 93 -30.46 -4.78 9.58
C ILE A 93 -31.86 -4.68 9.00
N ILE A 94 -32.72 -3.85 9.59
CA ILE A 94 -34.11 -3.64 9.11
C ILE A 94 -34.08 -3.09 7.67
N SER A 95 -33.24 -2.09 7.41
CA SER A 95 -33.10 -1.51 6.07
C SER A 95 -32.65 -2.55 5.03
N LYS A 96 -31.71 -3.43 5.39
CA LYS A 96 -31.28 -4.55 4.55
C LYS A 96 -32.42 -5.53 4.29
N ALA A 97 -33.15 -5.94 5.32
CA ALA A 97 -34.30 -6.84 5.20
C ALA A 97 -35.40 -6.26 4.29
N VAL A 98 -35.72 -4.97 4.44
CA VAL A 98 -36.70 -4.27 3.59
C VAL A 98 -36.26 -4.26 2.14
N ARG A 99 -34.97 -4.01 1.86
CA ARG A 99 -34.42 -4.06 0.49
C ARG A 99 -34.55 -5.45 -0.12
N ILE A 100 -34.23 -6.50 0.64
CA ILE A 100 -34.36 -7.89 0.19
C ILE A 100 -35.82 -8.21 -0.14
N ALA A 101 -36.75 -7.87 0.74
CA ALA A 101 -38.18 -8.12 0.54
C ALA A 101 -38.73 -7.38 -0.71
N LYS A 102 -38.33 -6.12 -0.91
CA LYS A 102 -38.71 -5.35 -2.10
C LYS A 102 -38.16 -5.98 -3.38
N ASN A 103 -36.91 -6.41 -3.37
CA ASN A 103 -36.29 -7.08 -4.52
C ASN A 103 -37.01 -8.39 -4.86
N LEU A 104 -37.33 -9.20 -3.84
CA LEU A 104 -38.06 -10.45 -4.02
C LEU A 104 -39.46 -10.20 -4.59
N LYS A 105 -40.19 -9.21 -4.06
CA LYS A 105 -41.49 -8.81 -4.63
C LYS A 105 -41.36 -8.40 -6.10
N GLY A 106 -40.33 -7.64 -6.44
CA GLY A 106 -40.03 -7.23 -7.81
C GLY A 106 -39.85 -8.42 -8.74
N SER A 107 -39.00 -9.39 -8.36
CA SER A 107 -38.73 -10.57 -9.19
C SER A 107 -39.96 -11.47 -9.39
N LEU A 108 -40.82 -11.60 -8.38
CA LEU A 108 -42.08 -12.35 -8.51
C LEU A 108 -43.12 -11.66 -9.38
N SER A 109 -43.10 -10.32 -9.46
CA SER A 109 -44.04 -9.56 -10.30
C SER A 109 -43.62 -9.52 -11.77
N SER A 110 -42.36 -9.84 -12.08
CA SER A 110 -41.77 -9.84 -13.42
C SER A 110 -41.63 -11.24 -14.03
N ALA A 111 -42.03 -12.29 -13.31
CA ALA A 111 -42.11 -13.68 -13.78
C ALA A 111 -43.58 -14.04 -14.05
#